data_AF-A0A447MUK8-F1
#
_entry.id   AF-A0A447MUK8-F1
#
_cell.length_a   1.000
_cell.length_b   1.000
_cell.length_c   1.000
_cell.angle_alpha   90.00
_cell.angle_beta   90.00
_cell.angle_gamma   90.00
#
_symmetry.space_group_name_H-M   'P 1'
#
loop_
_entity.id
_entity.type
_entity.pdbx_description
1 polymer ?
#
loop_
_entity_poly.entity_id
_entity_poly.type
_entity_poly.pdbx_seq_one_letter_code
_entity_poly.pdbx_strand_id
1 'polypeptide(L)' 'MRTVLNILNFVLGGFATTLAWLLATLVSIVLIFTLPLTRSCWEITKTVPVPLR' A
#
# COMPACT_ATOMS: atom_id res chain seq x y z
N MET A 1 6.60 26.32 -28.51
CA MET A 1 5.76 26.22 -27.29
C MET A 1 5.06 24.84 -27.15
N ARG A 2 5.70 23.71 -27.51
CA ARG A 2 5.15 22.34 -27.34
C ARG A 2 6.00 21.42 -26.46
N THR A 3 7.24 21.82 -26.19
CA THR A 3 8.19 21.08 -25.35
C THR A 3 7.74 20.97 -23.90
N VAL A 4 7.23 22.07 -23.32
CA VAL A 4 6.71 22.08 -21.94
C VAL A 4 5.55 21.11 -21.77
N LEU A 5 4.59 21.11 -22.71
CA LEU A 5 3.46 20.17 -22.69
C LEU A 5 3.92 18.70 -22.82
N ASN A 6 4.94 18.43 -23.64
CA ASN A 6 5.45 17.07 -23.83
C ASN A 6 6.16 16.55 -22.58
N ILE A 7 6.96 17.39 -21.93
CA ILE A 7 7.66 17.05 -20.68
C ILE A 7 6.65 16.81 -19.55
N LEU A 8 5.61 17.66 -19.46
CA LEU A 8 4.55 17.50 -18.47
C LEU A 8 3.81 16.16 -18.66
N ASN A 9 3.49 15.79 -19.90
CA ASN A 9 2.86 14.52 -20.23
C ASN A 9 3.77 13.31 -19.95
N PHE A 10 5.08 13.43 -20.20
CA PHE A 10 6.05 12.39 -19.87
C PHE A 10 6.16 12.13 -18.35
N VAL A 11 6.19 13.20 -17.55
CA VAL A 11 6.32 13.10 -16.09
C VAL A 11 5.02 12.59 -15.45
N LEU A 12 3.87 13.14 -15.83
CA LEU A 12 2.56 12.72 -15.30
C LEU A 12 2.13 11.35 -15.83
N GLY A 13 2.30 11.10 -17.12
CA GLY A 13 1.84 9.86 -17.76
C GLY A 13 2.77 8.68 -17.54
N GLY A 14 4.08 8.89 -17.69
CA GLY A 14 5.08 7.83 -17.59
C GLY A 14 5.62 7.66 -16.18
N PHE A 15 6.27 8.69 -15.65
CA PHE A 15 7.03 8.58 -14.40
C PHE A 15 6.15 8.43 -13.15
N ALA A 16 5.11 9.26 -13.01
CA ALA A 16 4.22 9.18 -11.86
C ALA A 16 3.44 7.85 -11.82
N THR A 17 3.02 7.36 -12.98
CA THR A 17 2.30 6.08 -13.11
C THR A 17 3.18 4.91 -12.67
N THR A 18 4.42 4.80 -13.17
CA THR A 18 5.31 3.69 -12.79
C THR A 18 5.66 3.73 -11.30
N LEU A 19 5.87 4.93 -10.74
CA LEU A 19 6.10 5.10 -9.31
C LEU A 19 4.85 4.71 -8.49
N ALA A 20 3.65 5.07 -8.95
CA ALA A 20 2.40 4.68 -8.31
C ALA A 20 2.19 3.15 -8.33
N TRP A 21 2.53 2.47 -9.44
CA TRP A 21 2.49 1.01 -9.53
C TRP A 21 3.52 0.35 -8.59
N LEU A 22 4.73 0.91 -8.48
CA LEU A 22 5.72 0.45 -7.50
C LEU A 22 5.21 0.60 -6.07
N LEU A 23 4.61 1.74 -5.71
CA LEU A 23 4.01 1.94 -4.39
C LEU A 23 2.82 1.00 -4.15
N ALA A 24 1.93 0.84 -5.13
CA ALA A 24 0.76 -0.04 -5.01
C ALA A 24 1.17 -1.50 -4.78
N THR A 25 2.19 -1.99 -5.49
CA THR A 25 2.72 -3.33 -5.26
C THR A 25 3.37 -3.48 -3.88
N LEU A 26 4.13 -2.48 -3.43
CA LEU A 26 4.70 -2.45 -2.08
C LEU A 26 3.62 -2.51 -0.99
N VAL A 27 2.58 -1.68 -1.12
CA VAL A 27 1.44 -1.65 -0.18
C VAL A 27 0.68 -2.97 -0.20
N SER A 28 0.47 -3.58 -1.37
CA SER A 28 -0.18 -4.88 -1.50
C SER A 28 0.61 -5.98 -0.79
N ILE A 29 1.93 -6.01 -0.96
CA ILE A 29 2.82 -6.95 -0.27
C ILE A 29 2.67 -6.76 1.25
N VAL A 30 2.80 -5.54 1.75
CA VAL A 30 2.64 -5.24 3.19
C VAL A 30 1.26 -5.67 3.70
N LEU A 31 0.20 -5.40 2.95
CA LEU A 31 -1.17 -5.76 3.33
C LEU A 31 -1.35 -7.28 3.41
N ILE A 32 -0.83 -8.04 2.45
CA ILE A 32 -0.88 -9.51 2.46
C ILE A 32 -0.12 -10.07 3.67
N PHE A 33 0.99 -9.47 4.06
CA PHE A 33 1.76 -9.89 5.25
C PHE A 33 1.14 -9.44 6.59
N THR A 34 0.51 -8.27 6.63
CA THR A 34 -0.11 -7.73 7.85
C THR A 34 -1.48 -8.33 8.14
N LEU A 35 -2.19 -8.83 7.13
CA LEU A 35 -3.45 -9.56 7.30
C LEU A 35 -3.33 -10.77 8.26
N PRO A 36 -2.41 -11.74 8.04
CA PRO A 36 -2.25 -12.88 8.95
C PRO A 36 -1.72 -12.46 10.32
N LEU A 37 -0.86 -11.43 10.40
CA LEU A 37 -0.42 -10.87 11.69
C LEU A 37 -1.61 -10.36 12.50
N THR A 38 -2.50 -9.58 11.88
CA THR A 38 -3.70 -9.05 12.54
C THR A 38 -4.65 -10.18 12.97
N ARG A 39 -4.81 -11.22 12.14
CA ARG A 39 -5.62 -12.40 12.48
C ARG A 39 -5.01 -13.19 13.64
N SER A 40 -3.69 -13.31 13.68
CA SER A 40 -2.97 -13.98 14.78
C SER A 40 -3.09 -13.18 16.09
N CYS A 41 -2.89 -11.86 16.05
CA CYS A 41 -3.10 -10.99 17.20
C CYS A 41 -4.55 -11.05 17.71
N TRP A 42 -5.55 -11.16 16.83
CA TRP A 42 -6.96 -11.30 17.22
C TRP A 42 -7.25 -12.63 17.92
N GLU A 43 -6.65 -13.73 17.48
CA GLU A 43 -6.79 -15.04 18.13
C GLU A 43 -6.04 -15.08 19.48
N ILE A 44 -4.92 -14.36 19.62
CA ILE A 44 -4.20 -14.22 20.89
C ILE A 44 -5.01 -13.36 21.87
N THR A 45 -5.62 -12.25 21.44
CA THR A 45 -6.49 -11.44 22.30
C THR A 45 -7.72 -12.20 22.81
N LYS A 46 -8.25 -13.17 22.04
CA LYS A 46 -9.31 -14.06 22.55
C LYS A 46 -8.87 -14.97 23.70
N THR A 47 -7.58 -15.33 23.76
CA THR A 47 -7.04 -16.25 24.77
C THR A 47 -6.48 -15.52 26.00
N VAL A 48 -6.22 -14.22 25.89
CA VAL A 48 -5.85 -13.34 27.01
C VAL A 48 -7.12 -12.88 27.74
N PRO A 49 -7.29 -13.14 29.06
CA PRO A 49 -8.51 -12.83 29.82
C PRO A 49 -8.67 -11.33 30.19
N VAL A 50 -8.29 -10.40 29.29
CA VAL A 50 -8.47 -8.96 29.52
C VAL A 50 -9.66 -8.47 28.68
N PRO A 51 -10.77 -8.03 29.31
CA PRO A 51 -12.01 -7.76 28.64
C PRO A 51 -12.00 -6.35 28.05
N LEU A 52 -11.97 -6.28 26.72
CA LEU A 52 -12.63 -5.19 26.00
C LEU A 52 -13.99 -5.65 25.43
N ARG A 53 -14.53 -6.75 25.96
CA ARG A 53 -15.96 -7.10 26.02
C ARG A 53 -16.20 -8.17 27.09
#